data_AF-A0A1Y4LFJ4-F1
#
_entry.id   AF-A0A1Y4LFJ4-F1
#
_cell.length_a   1.000
_cell.length_b   1.000
_cell.length_c   1.000
_cell.angle_alpha   90.00
_cell.angle_beta   90.00
_cell.angle_gamma   90.00
#
_symmetry.space_group_name_H-M   'P 1'
#
loop_
_entity.id
_entity.type
_entity.pdbx_description
1 polymer ?
#
loop_
_entity_poly.entity_id
_entity_poly.type
_entity_poly.pdbx_seq_one_letter_code
_entity_poly.pdbx_strand_id
1 'polypeptide(L)'
;MAESVFEAVKQSITVREAAQMYGIEVNRSGMACCPFHDDKNPSMKLNEEYFYCFGCGATGDVIDFTARLYNLSPKEAAEKLAQDFGLAYDSQAPPRRRHVRQKSEAQKFKEDRDHAFRVLADYFHLLRKWETDYTPKTPEENPHPRFMEAIQKKDYVGYLLDFFLENSPEEQKLWIAEHQSEIAKLERRVKFMADKTTNRERLQEITAGIEQGIKELFESEKYMRYLSVMSKFHRYSVNNTMLIYMQRPDATLVAGFNKWKNQFERHVKKGEHGITIIAPTPYKKKIEEMKRDPDTHAPILDADGKAVMEEKEIEIPMFRPVKVFDVSQTDGKPLPELASSLSGTVPHYEAFMEALRRSAPVPIEFEPMAENMDGYFSSDQQRIAIREGMSEVQTVSAAVHETAHSKLHDPKKYEAEPTWKIVMVSEGGTKHDFRLDFATEAEAEQAAAEEGWRYVDENRFEWRLEVEEDLTAVKQAAKNRNTEEVEAESISYAVCQYFGIQTGENSFGYIASWS
;
A
#
# COMPACT_ATOMS: atom_id res chain seq x y z
N MET A 1 38.46 -48.75 -7.47
CA MET A 1 37.11 -48.17 -7.33
C MET A 1 37.05 -47.01 -8.30
N ALA A 2 35.99 -46.92 -9.10
CA ALA A 2 35.80 -45.82 -10.03
C ALA A 2 35.75 -44.48 -9.26
N GLU A 3 36.67 -43.57 -9.56
CA GLU A 3 36.76 -42.27 -8.91
C GLU A 3 35.76 -41.31 -9.56
N SER A 4 34.92 -40.66 -8.75
CA SER A 4 33.94 -39.71 -9.27
C SER A 4 34.64 -38.44 -9.77
N VAL A 5 34.06 -37.74 -10.76
CA VAL A 5 34.62 -36.49 -11.30
C VAL A 5 34.93 -35.46 -10.21
N PHE A 6 34.12 -35.41 -9.15
CA PHE A 6 34.32 -34.50 -8.02
C PHE A 6 35.54 -34.88 -7.16
N GLU A 7 35.78 -36.18 -6.95
CA GLU A 7 36.93 -36.66 -6.18
C GLU A 7 38.23 -36.46 -6.98
N ALA A 8 38.22 -36.83 -8.27
CA ALA A 8 39.36 -36.66 -9.15
C ALA A 8 39.78 -35.18 -9.21
N VAL A 9 38.82 -34.27 -9.35
CA VAL A 9 39.08 -32.81 -9.37
C VAL A 9 39.61 -32.32 -8.03
N LYS A 10 38.96 -32.65 -6.90
CA LYS A 10 39.35 -32.13 -5.58
C LYS A 10 40.70 -32.67 -5.09
N GLN A 11 41.10 -33.86 -5.51
CA GLN A 11 42.40 -34.43 -5.14
C GLN A 11 43.55 -33.95 -6.03
N SER A 12 43.23 -33.52 -7.26
CA SER A 12 44.27 -33.24 -8.28
C SER A 12 44.45 -31.76 -8.59
N ILE A 13 43.48 -30.91 -8.26
CA ILE A 13 43.49 -29.49 -8.66
C ILE A 13 43.23 -28.60 -7.45
N THR A 14 44.16 -27.69 -7.19
CA THR A 14 44.01 -26.64 -6.18
C THR A 14 43.27 -25.43 -6.75
N VAL A 15 42.67 -24.61 -5.87
CA VAL A 15 42.00 -23.37 -6.32
C VAL A 15 42.98 -22.39 -6.99
N ARG A 16 44.25 -22.43 -6.59
CA ARG A 16 45.31 -21.61 -7.17
C ARG A 16 45.60 -22.00 -8.62
N GLU A 17 45.72 -23.29 -8.90
CA GLU A 17 45.99 -23.79 -10.25
C GLU A 17 44.82 -23.47 -11.20
N ALA A 18 43.58 -23.67 -10.74
CA ALA A 18 42.39 -23.29 -11.49
C ALA A 18 42.35 -21.78 -11.79
N ALA A 19 42.63 -20.92 -10.80
CA ALA A 19 42.67 -19.48 -11.00
C ALA A 19 43.72 -19.07 -12.03
N GLN A 20 44.93 -19.62 -11.96
CA GLN A 20 46.01 -19.32 -12.91
C GLN A 20 45.69 -19.80 -14.33
N MET A 21 45.12 -21.00 -14.46
CA MET A 21 44.68 -21.53 -15.76
C MET A 21 43.62 -20.63 -16.41
N TYR A 22 42.72 -20.08 -15.61
CA TYR A 22 41.64 -19.20 -16.09
C TYR A 22 42.04 -17.71 -16.18
N GLY A 23 43.35 -17.42 -16.13
CA GLY A 23 43.89 -16.08 -16.42
C GLY A 23 43.84 -15.10 -15.24
N ILE A 24 43.69 -15.61 -14.02
CA ILE A 24 43.71 -14.78 -12.80
C ILE A 24 45.12 -14.77 -12.23
N GLU A 25 45.73 -13.59 -12.17
CA GLU A 25 47.07 -13.40 -11.62
C GLU A 25 47.07 -13.54 -10.09
N VAL A 26 47.89 -14.46 -9.59
CA VAL A 26 48.05 -14.74 -8.16
C VAL A 26 49.43 -14.30 -7.71
N ASN A 27 49.49 -13.39 -6.75
CA ASN A 27 50.76 -12.86 -6.26
C ASN A 27 51.48 -13.84 -5.30
N ARG A 28 52.68 -13.45 -4.83
CA ARG A 28 53.52 -14.29 -3.94
C ARG A 28 52.87 -14.61 -2.61
N SER A 29 51.93 -13.78 -2.13
CA SER A 29 51.20 -14.04 -0.89
C SER A 29 49.91 -14.84 -1.11
N GLY A 30 49.65 -15.36 -2.32
CA GLY A 30 48.44 -16.13 -2.62
C GLY A 30 47.18 -15.29 -2.72
N MET A 31 47.32 -13.98 -2.99
CA MET A 31 46.21 -13.06 -3.20
C MET A 31 46.01 -12.78 -4.69
N ALA A 32 44.76 -12.61 -5.10
CA ALA A 32 44.34 -12.26 -6.45
C ALA A 32 43.21 -11.20 -6.42
N CYS A 33 43.05 -10.45 -7.51
CA CYS A 33 41.84 -9.64 -7.71
C CYS A 33 40.65 -10.58 -7.87
N CYS A 34 39.58 -10.29 -7.15
CA CYS A 34 38.41 -11.15 -7.14
C CYS A 34 37.60 -10.99 -8.45
N PRO A 35 37.35 -12.06 -9.22
CA PRO A 35 36.55 -11.97 -10.45
C PRO A 35 35.04 -11.83 -10.18
N PHE A 36 34.60 -11.96 -8.93
CA PHE A 36 33.19 -11.97 -8.54
C PHE A 36 32.62 -10.59 -8.16
N HIS A 37 33.46 -9.55 -8.19
CA HIS A 37 33.05 -8.15 -8.05
C HIS A 37 34.04 -7.24 -8.80
N ASP A 38 33.72 -5.95 -8.93
CA ASP A 38 34.62 -4.97 -9.54
C ASP A 38 35.79 -4.66 -8.60
N ASP A 39 36.83 -5.50 -8.67
CA ASP A 39 37.97 -5.47 -7.76
C ASP A 39 39.23 -4.90 -8.44
N LYS A 40 39.72 -3.78 -7.90
CA LYS A 40 40.94 -3.09 -8.39
C LYS A 40 42.19 -3.47 -7.60
N ASN A 41 42.05 -4.08 -6.41
CA ASN A 41 43.18 -4.42 -5.54
C ASN A 41 43.01 -5.86 -5.03
N PRO A 42 44.04 -6.72 -5.06
CA PRO A 42 43.91 -8.13 -4.67
C PRO A 42 43.22 -8.35 -3.32
N SER A 43 41.96 -8.78 -3.34
CA SER A 43 41.13 -8.99 -2.14
C SER A 43 40.73 -10.45 -1.90
N MET A 44 41.06 -11.36 -2.83
CA MET A 44 40.75 -12.79 -2.75
C MET A 44 41.99 -13.61 -2.41
N LYS A 45 41.92 -14.33 -1.28
CA LYS A 45 42.95 -15.27 -0.84
C LYS A 45 42.65 -16.66 -1.41
N LEU A 46 43.63 -17.25 -2.09
CA LEU A 46 43.58 -18.63 -2.58
C LEU A 46 44.44 -19.50 -1.65
N ASN A 47 43.78 -20.33 -0.84
CA ASN A 47 44.44 -21.37 -0.05
C ASN A 47 44.44 -22.69 -0.83
N GLU A 48 45.06 -23.74 -0.28
CA GLU A 48 45.20 -25.03 -0.98
C GLU A 48 43.84 -25.68 -1.26
N GLU A 49 42.94 -25.68 -0.28
CA GLU A 49 41.63 -26.36 -0.38
C GLU A 49 40.45 -25.42 -0.68
N TYR A 50 40.59 -24.11 -0.45
CA TYR A 50 39.49 -23.15 -0.56
C TYR A 50 39.96 -21.73 -0.89
N PHE A 51 39.05 -20.90 -1.44
CA PHE A 51 39.25 -19.46 -1.58
C PHE A 51 38.37 -18.66 -0.61
N TYR A 52 38.81 -17.45 -0.28
CA TYR A 52 37.99 -16.48 0.44
C TYR A 52 38.28 -15.06 -0.05
N CYS A 53 37.23 -14.32 -0.40
CA CYS A 53 37.31 -12.91 -0.78
C CYS A 53 36.93 -12.00 0.39
N PHE A 54 37.85 -11.15 0.84
CA PHE A 54 37.62 -10.19 1.90
C PHE A 54 36.74 -9.00 1.47
N GLY A 55 36.64 -8.71 0.16
CA GLY A 55 35.76 -7.67 -0.38
C GLY A 55 34.28 -8.07 -0.42
N CYS A 56 33.95 -9.18 -1.10
CA CYS A 56 32.56 -9.60 -1.32
C CYS A 56 32.08 -10.81 -0.49
N GLY A 57 32.94 -11.42 0.33
CA GLY A 57 32.60 -12.59 1.13
C GLY A 57 32.47 -13.91 0.35
N ALA A 58 32.78 -13.92 -0.95
CA ALA A 58 32.75 -15.14 -1.74
C ALA A 58 33.75 -16.17 -1.21
N THR A 59 33.30 -17.42 -1.06
CA THR A 59 34.07 -18.53 -0.50
C THR A 59 33.62 -19.85 -1.11
N GLY A 60 34.51 -20.84 -1.11
CA GLY A 60 34.24 -22.18 -1.62
C GLY A 60 35.51 -22.95 -2.01
N ASP A 61 35.33 -24.17 -2.49
CA ASP A 61 36.41 -24.99 -3.03
C ASP A 61 36.68 -24.70 -4.53
N VAL A 62 37.56 -25.47 -5.17
CA VAL A 62 37.94 -25.30 -6.58
C VAL A 62 36.75 -25.44 -7.55
N ILE A 63 35.75 -26.25 -7.17
CA ILE A 63 34.55 -26.48 -7.97
C ILE A 63 33.59 -25.30 -7.78
N ASP A 64 33.39 -24.83 -6.55
CA ASP A 64 32.59 -23.63 -6.28
C ASP A 64 33.16 -22.39 -6.98
N PHE A 65 34.48 -22.26 -7.00
CA PHE A 65 35.20 -21.20 -7.70
C PHE A 65 34.88 -21.21 -9.20
N THR A 66 35.04 -22.36 -9.85
CA THR A 66 34.83 -22.53 -11.29
C THR A 66 33.35 -22.40 -11.66
N ALA A 67 32.46 -22.93 -10.83
CA ALA A 67 31.02 -22.81 -10.98
C ALA A 67 30.59 -21.35 -11.00
N ARG A 68 31.12 -20.52 -10.08
CA ARG A 68 30.82 -19.08 -10.03
C ARG A 68 31.46 -18.32 -11.18
N LEU A 69 32.68 -18.68 -11.57
CA LEU A 69 33.42 -17.99 -12.64
C LEU A 69 32.73 -18.15 -14.00
N TYR A 70 32.17 -19.33 -14.28
CA TYR A 70 31.54 -19.65 -15.56
C TYR A 70 30.01 -19.75 -15.49
N ASN A 71 29.41 -19.46 -14.33
CA ASN A 71 27.98 -19.61 -14.08
C ASN A 71 27.44 -21.02 -14.44
N LEU A 72 28.12 -22.05 -13.92
CA LEU A 72 27.85 -23.46 -14.16
C LEU A 72 27.25 -24.14 -12.92
N SER A 73 26.53 -25.24 -13.11
CA SER A 73 26.20 -26.13 -12.00
C SER A 73 27.46 -26.80 -11.42
N PRO A 74 27.43 -27.30 -10.17
CA PRO A 74 28.60 -27.96 -9.58
C PRO A 74 29.14 -29.15 -10.39
N LYS A 75 28.24 -29.87 -11.08
CA LYS A 75 28.63 -31.00 -11.94
C LYS A 75 29.32 -30.52 -13.22
N GLU A 76 28.74 -29.55 -13.91
CA GLU A 76 29.34 -28.96 -15.12
C GLU A 76 30.68 -28.29 -14.81
N ALA A 77 30.82 -27.66 -13.64
CA ALA A 77 32.08 -27.09 -13.17
C ALA A 77 33.15 -28.17 -12.92
N ALA A 78 32.79 -29.30 -12.32
CA ALA A 78 33.69 -30.43 -12.12
C ALA A 78 34.10 -31.09 -13.46
N GLU A 79 33.16 -31.25 -14.39
CA GLU A 79 33.43 -31.79 -15.72
C GLU A 79 34.34 -30.86 -16.54
N LYS A 80 34.11 -29.54 -16.44
CA LYS A 80 34.97 -28.52 -17.03
C LYS A 80 36.39 -28.59 -16.47
N LEU A 81 36.54 -28.64 -15.14
CA LEU A 81 37.86 -28.78 -14.51
C LEU A 81 38.56 -30.07 -14.94
N ALA A 82 37.84 -31.20 -14.98
CA ALA A 82 38.41 -32.45 -15.45
C ALA A 82 38.85 -32.37 -16.92
N GLN A 83 38.08 -31.71 -17.79
CA GLN A 83 38.42 -31.51 -19.18
C GLN A 83 39.63 -30.58 -19.36
N ASP A 84 39.62 -29.43 -18.67
CA ASP A 84 40.66 -28.40 -18.82
C ASP A 84 42.02 -28.86 -18.28
N PHE A 85 42.02 -29.70 -17.23
CA PHE A 85 43.22 -30.28 -16.62
C PHE A 85 43.55 -31.70 -17.12
N GLY A 86 42.76 -32.26 -18.04
CA GLY A 86 43.00 -33.58 -18.63
C GLY A 86 42.87 -34.76 -17.66
N LEU A 87 41.98 -34.65 -16.66
CA LEU A 87 41.73 -35.71 -15.68
C LEU A 87 40.80 -36.79 -16.25
N ALA A 88 41.23 -38.05 -16.18
CA ALA A 88 40.38 -39.19 -16.49
C ALA A 88 39.47 -39.51 -15.29
N TYR A 89 38.17 -39.63 -15.52
CA TYR A 89 37.18 -40.02 -14.51
C TYR A 89 36.14 -40.99 -15.09
N ASP A 90 35.49 -41.77 -14.23
CA ASP A 90 34.41 -42.66 -14.66
C ASP A 90 33.06 -41.92 -14.66
N SER A 91 32.54 -41.64 -15.86
CA SER A 91 31.26 -40.95 -16.07
C SER A 91 30.03 -41.73 -15.56
N GLN A 92 30.18 -43.03 -15.27
CA GLN A 92 29.12 -43.91 -14.76
C GLN A 92 29.22 -44.16 -13.25
N ALA A 93 30.20 -43.55 -12.55
CA ALA A 93 30.34 -43.69 -11.10
C ALA A 93 29.11 -43.08 -10.38
N PRO A 94 28.38 -43.85 -9.55
CA PRO A 94 27.23 -43.33 -8.83
C PRO A 94 27.68 -42.20 -7.89
N PRO A 95 26.91 -41.10 -7.78
CA PRO A 95 27.26 -40.01 -6.88
C PRO A 95 27.39 -40.57 -5.46
N ARG A 96 28.59 -40.47 -4.87
CA ARG A 96 28.78 -40.83 -3.46
C ARG A 96 27.86 -39.94 -2.64
N ARG A 97 26.98 -40.57 -1.85
CA ARG A 97 26.16 -39.89 -0.84
C ARG A 97 27.10 -39.04 0.01
N ARG A 98 26.79 -37.74 0.09
CA ARG A 98 27.42 -36.77 1.00
C ARG A 98 27.63 -37.49 2.35
N HIS A 99 28.88 -37.71 2.76
CA HIS A 99 29.16 -38.24 4.09
C HIS A 99 28.87 -37.09 5.08
N VAL A 100 27.59 -36.90 5.39
CA VAL A 100 27.17 -36.04 6.49
C VAL A 100 27.72 -36.71 7.72
N ARG A 101 28.70 -36.09 8.38
CA ARG A 101 29.20 -36.52 9.68
C ARG A 101 27.97 -36.78 10.55
N GLN A 102 27.69 -38.04 10.89
CA GLN A 102 26.50 -38.37 11.65
C GLN A 102 26.63 -37.69 13.01
N LYS A 103 25.78 -36.68 13.23
CA LYS A 103 25.71 -35.98 14.51
C LYS A 103 25.37 -37.01 15.59
N SER A 104 26.10 -36.99 16.69
CA SER A 104 25.76 -37.83 17.85
C SER A 104 24.37 -37.47 18.35
N GLU A 105 23.70 -38.39 19.05
CA GLU A 105 22.38 -38.10 19.63
C GLU A 105 22.42 -36.90 20.58
N ALA A 106 23.52 -36.73 21.32
CA ALA A 106 23.74 -35.57 22.19
C ALA A 106 23.82 -34.26 21.39
N GLN A 107 24.44 -34.28 20.20
CA GLN A 107 24.54 -33.10 19.35
C GLN A 107 23.20 -32.76 18.68
N LYS A 108 22.45 -33.78 18.22
CA LYS A 108 21.10 -33.58 17.68
C LYS A 108 20.17 -33.00 18.74
N PHE A 109 20.16 -33.59 19.93
CA PHE A 109 19.36 -33.10 21.05
C PHE A 109 19.71 -31.65 21.41
N LYS A 110 20.99 -31.30 21.45
CA LYS A 110 21.42 -29.93 21.73
C LYS A 110 20.89 -28.95 20.67
N GLU A 111 20.98 -29.29 19.40
CA GLU A 111 20.46 -28.46 18.31
C GLU A 111 18.93 -28.33 18.35
N ASP A 112 18.21 -29.42 18.60
CA ASP A 112 16.76 -29.44 18.70
C ASP A 112 16.28 -28.59 19.90
N ARG A 113 16.99 -28.69 21.02
CA ARG A 113 16.74 -27.88 22.22
C ARG A 113 17.00 -26.39 21.94
N ASP A 114 18.15 -26.06 21.36
CA ASP A 114 18.53 -24.68 21.06
C ASP A 114 17.56 -24.06 20.02
N HIS A 115 17.09 -24.86 19.07
CA HIS A 115 16.05 -24.45 18.10
C HIS A 115 14.71 -24.19 18.78
N ALA A 116 14.22 -25.13 19.59
CA ALA A 116 12.96 -24.99 20.32
C ALA A 116 12.97 -23.75 21.23
N PHE A 117 14.04 -23.60 22.01
CA PHE A 117 14.22 -22.45 22.90
C PHE A 117 14.23 -21.13 22.13
N ARG A 118 14.97 -21.05 21.01
CA ARG A 118 15.01 -19.84 20.16
C ARG A 118 13.63 -19.49 19.63
N VAL A 119 12.87 -20.46 19.11
CA VAL A 119 11.53 -20.21 18.58
C VAL A 119 10.57 -19.71 19.66
N LEU A 120 10.62 -20.32 20.86
CA LEU A 120 9.82 -19.89 22.00
C LEU A 120 10.21 -18.48 22.46
N ALA A 121 11.51 -18.17 22.51
CA ALA A 121 12.00 -16.85 22.89
C ALA A 121 11.59 -15.78 21.88
N ASP A 122 11.76 -16.04 20.58
CA ASP A 122 11.35 -15.13 19.51
C ASP A 122 9.83 -14.86 19.57
N TYR A 123 9.04 -15.90 19.83
CA TYR A 123 7.60 -15.77 19.99
C TYR A 123 7.22 -15.01 21.26
N PHE A 124 7.89 -15.26 22.39
CA PHE A 124 7.68 -14.53 23.63
C PHE A 124 7.96 -13.03 23.48
N HIS A 125 9.05 -12.67 22.79
CA HIS A 125 9.36 -11.28 22.48
C HIS A 125 8.30 -10.64 21.58
N LEU A 126 7.77 -11.38 20.59
CA LEU A 126 6.68 -10.93 19.74
C LEU A 126 5.40 -10.67 20.56
N LEU A 127 5.04 -11.57 21.48
CA LEU A 127 3.88 -11.40 22.34
C LEU A 127 4.02 -10.20 23.28
N ARG A 128 5.19 -9.99 23.90
CA ARG A 128 5.47 -8.79 24.72
C ARG A 128 5.32 -7.50 23.92
N LYS A 129 5.79 -7.50 22.68
CA LYS A 129 5.62 -6.37 21.77
C LYS A 129 4.14 -6.14 21.48
N TRP A 130 3.38 -7.18 21.17
CA TRP A 130 1.95 -7.06 20.89
C TRP A 130 1.11 -6.62 22.09
N GLU A 131 1.44 -7.11 23.27
CA GLU A 131 0.83 -6.62 24.52
C GLU A 131 1.00 -5.11 24.61
N THR A 132 2.22 -4.60 24.40
CA THR A 132 2.52 -3.17 24.49
C THR A 132 1.86 -2.36 23.37
N ASP A 133 2.05 -2.77 22.11
CA ASP A 133 1.64 -2.00 20.93
C ASP A 133 0.12 -1.99 20.72
N TYR A 134 -0.59 -3.03 21.17
CA TYR A 134 -2.04 -3.20 20.97
C TYR A 134 -2.84 -3.14 22.28
N THR A 135 -2.27 -2.59 23.36
CA THR A 135 -3.01 -2.37 24.62
C THR A 135 -4.22 -1.46 24.37
N PRO A 136 -5.46 -1.89 24.70
CA PRO A 136 -6.64 -1.04 24.66
C PRO A 136 -6.42 0.19 25.53
N LYS A 137 -6.67 1.39 25.00
CA LYS A 137 -6.43 2.64 25.72
C LYS A 137 -7.59 2.99 26.64
N THR A 138 -8.77 2.45 26.38
CA THR A 138 -9.96 2.62 27.21
C THR A 138 -10.63 1.26 27.47
N PRO A 139 -11.36 1.10 28.60
CA PRO A 139 -12.06 -0.15 28.92
C PRO A 139 -13.17 -0.54 27.92
N GLU A 140 -13.69 0.43 27.18
CA GLU A 140 -14.77 0.26 26.20
C GLU A 140 -14.27 -0.14 24.81
N GLU A 141 -12.95 -0.11 24.57
CA GLU A 141 -12.34 -0.44 23.29
C GLU A 141 -12.27 -1.97 23.11
N ASN A 142 -12.79 -2.47 21.98
CA ASN A 142 -12.73 -3.89 21.66
C ASN A 142 -11.27 -4.36 21.55
N PRO A 143 -10.82 -5.34 22.36
CA PRO A 143 -9.41 -5.73 22.39
C PRO A 143 -8.93 -6.31 21.06
N HIS A 144 -7.79 -5.81 20.57
CA HIS A 144 -7.22 -6.30 19.32
C HIS A 144 -6.87 -7.80 19.42
N PRO A 145 -7.10 -8.64 18.38
CA PRO A 145 -6.85 -10.08 18.45
C PRO A 145 -5.42 -10.46 18.86
N ARG A 146 -4.41 -9.64 18.50
CA ARG A 146 -3.02 -9.87 18.92
C ARG A 146 -2.76 -9.53 20.38
N PHE A 147 -3.47 -8.54 20.91
CA PHE A 147 -3.44 -8.24 22.34
C PHE A 147 -4.03 -9.41 23.12
N MET A 148 -5.19 -9.92 22.67
CA MET A 148 -5.82 -11.10 23.27
C MET A 148 -4.91 -12.32 23.26
N GLU A 149 -4.26 -12.60 22.13
CA GLU A 149 -3.28 -13.69 22.04
C GLU A 149 -2.06 -13.46 22.94
N ALA A 150 -1.54 -12.24 23.00
CA ALA A 150 -0.44 -11.89 23.90
C ALA A 150 -0.80 -12.18 25.35
N ILE A 151 -1.95 -11.71 25.83
CA ILE A 151 -2.40 -11.97 27.20
C ILE A 151 -2.62 -13.46 27.46
N GLN A 152 -3.19 -14.20 26.50
CA GLN A 152 -3.47 -15.63 26.68
C GLN A 152 -2.23 -16.53 26.63
N LYS A 153 -1.20 -16.15 25.86
CA LYS A 153 -0.07 -17.04 25.55
C LYS A 153 1.24 -16.62 26.18
N LYS A 154 1.43 -15.33 26.52
CA LYS A 154 2.71 -14.81 27.03
C LYS A 154 3.18 -15.56 28.26
N ASP A 155 2.34 -15.71 29.27
CA ASP A 155 2.73 -16.32 30.54
C ASP A 155 3.00 -17.83 30.38
N TYR A 156 2.20 -18.51 29.55
CA TYR A 156 2.43 -19.91 29.21
C TYR A 156 3.77 -20.12 28.47
N VAL A 157 4.09 -19.26 27.50
CA VAL A 157 5.36 -19.34 26.77
C VAL A 157 6.53 -18.97 27.70
N GLY A 158 6.34 -18.03 28.62
CA GLY A 158 7.31 -17.72 29.68
C GLY A 158 7.61 -18.94 30.55
N TYR A 159 6.57 -19.63 31.02
CA TYR A 159 6.71 -20.89 31.74
C TYR A 159 7.47 -21.96 30.94
N LEU A 160 7.22 -22.07 29.63
CA LEU A 160 7.97 -22.99 28.78
C LEU A 160 9.46 -22.61 28.66
N LEU A 161 9.79 -21.32 28.61
CA LEU A 161 11.19 -20.88 28.62
C LEU A 161 11.88 -21.26 29.94
N ASP A 162 11.21 -21.03 31.06
CA ASP A 162 11.70 -21.44 32.38
C ASP A 162 11.84 -22.96 32.47
N PHE A 163 10.91 -23.72 31.88
CA PHE A 163 10.97 -25.18 31.81
C PHE A 163 12.28 -25.66 31.14
N PHE A 164 12.72 -25.03 30.06
CA PHE A 164 13.98 -25.36 29.37
C PHE A 164 15.24 -24.91 30.12
N LEU A 165 15.12 -24.03 31.12
CA LEU A 165 16.23 -23.60 31.97
C LEU A 165 16.38 -24.49 33.21
N GLU A 166 15.28 -24.97 33.77
CA GLU A 166 15.25 -25.63 35.08
C GLU A 166 15.12 -27.16 35.04
N ASN A 167 14.50 -27.72 34.01
CA ASN A 167 14.19 -29.16 33.97
C ASN A 167 15.32 -30.00 33.36
N SER A 168 15.29 -31.31 33.60
CA SER A 168 16.34 -32.21 33.16
C SER A 168 16.38 -32.37 31.62
N PRO A 169 17.55 -32.69 31.03
CA PRO A 169 17.67 -32.95 29.59
C PRO A 169 16.72 -34.03 29.06
N GLU A 170 16.36 -35.01 29.90
CA GLU A 170 15.46 -36.11 29.54
C GLU A 170 14.01 -35.63 29.39
N GLU A 171 13.54 -34.79 30.32
CA GLU A 171 12.22 -34.15 30.26
C GLU A 171 12.13 -33.18 29.09
N GLN A 172 13.18 -32.38 28.85
CA GLN A 172 13.25 -31.49 27.69
C GLN A 172 13.16 -32.27 26.37
N LYS A 173 13.89 -33.40 26.27
CA LYS A 173 13.89 -34.24 25.07
C LYS A 173 12.51 -34.83 24.78
N LEU A 174 11.81 -35.29 25.83
CA LEU A 174 10.44 -35.81 25.71
C LEU A 174 9.48 -34.71 25.25
N TRP A 175 9.54 -33.54 25.87
CA TRP A 175 8.68 -32.41 25.51
C TRP A 175 8.87 -31.98 24.06
N ILE A 176 10.12 -31.84 23.60
CA ILE A 176 10.44 -31.49 22.21
C ILE A 176 9.84 -32.51 21.24
N ALA A 177 9.95 -33.81 21.55
CA ALA A 177 9.44 -34.88 20.71
C ALA A 177 7.91 -34.82 20.56
N GLU A 178 7.19 -34.47 21.63
CA GLU A 178 5.73 -34.33 21.63
C GLU A 178 5.24 -33.05 20.94
N HIS A 179 6.03 -31.97 20.98
CA HIS A 179 5.59 -30.62 20.57
C HIS A 179 6.22 -30.11 19.27
N GLN A 180 6.86 -30.97 18.46
CA GLN A 180 7.51 -30.57 17.20
C GLN A 180 6.58 -29.79 16.25
N SER A 181 5.31 -30.21 16.14
CA SER A 181 4.34 -29.57 15.26
C SER A 181 3.95 -28.16 15.72
N GLU A 182 3.94 -27.93 17.04
CA GLU A 182 3.63 -26.64 17.65
C GLU A 182 4.81 -25.69 17.47
N ILE A 183 6.04 -26.14 17.74
CA ILE A 183 7.27 -25.36 17.48
C ILE A 183 7.31 -24.90 16.01
N ALA A 184 7.02 -25.79 15.06
CA ALA A 184 6.98 -25.44 13.64
C ALA A 184 5.86 -24.45 13.27
N LYS A 185 4.72 -24.47 13.98
CA LYS A 185 3.65 -23.47 13.80
C LYS A 185 4.09 -22.11 14.35
N LEU A 186 4.70 -22.08 15.53
CA LEU A 186 5.22 -20.86 16.15
C LEU A 186 6.33 -20.23 15.30
N GLU A 187 7.27 -21.02 14.79
CA GLU A 187 8.35 -20.51 13.93
C GLU A 187 7.81 -19.86 12.65
N ARG A 188 6.79 -20.47 12.01
CA ARG A 188 6.11 -19.87 10.86
C ARG A 188 5.38 -18.58 11.23
N ARG A 189 4.72 -18.56 12.39
CA ARG A 189 4.01 -17.39 12.89
C ARG A 189 4.98 -16.24 13.14
N VAL A 190 6.09 -16.48 13.83
CA VAL A 190 7.16 -15.49 14.05
C VAL A 190 7.73 -14.99 12.73
N LYS A 191 8.04 -15.88 11.79
CA LYS A 191 8.62 -15.49 10.49
C LYS A 191 7.68 -14.64 9.64
N PHE A 192 6.39 -15.02 9.57
CA PHE A 192 5.38 -14.24 8.85
C PHE A 192 5.19 -12.83 9.46
N MET A 193 5.33 -12.73 10.78
CA MET A 193 5.15 -11.48 11.53
C MET A 193 6.43 -10.62 11.60
N ALA A 194 7.60 -11.23 11.39
CA ALA A 194 8.89 -10.53 11.31
C ALA A 194 9.11 -9.90 9.92
N ASP A 195 8.57 -10.49 8.86
CA ASP A 195 8.70 -9.99 7.48
C ASP A 195 7.40 -9.36 6.97
N LYS A 196 7.31 -8.02 7.16
CA LYS A 196 6.38 -7.05 6.56
C LYS A 196 5.06 -6.83 7.30
N THR A 197 4.80 -5.55 7.60
CA THR A 197 3.44 -5.02 7.79
C THR A 197 2.54 -5.50 6.66
N THR A 198 1.41 -6.11 7.02
CA THR A 198 0.40 -6.59 6.09
C THR A 198 -0.16 -5.43 5.25
N ASN A 199 -0.68 -5.71 4.06
CA ASN A 199 -1.31 -4.68 3.23
C ASN A 199 -2.44 -3.95 3.99
N ARG A 200 -3.14 -4.65 4.87
CA ARG A 200 -4.21 -4.09 5.71
C ARG A 200 -3.68 -3.09 6.73
N GLU A 201 -2.58 -3.41 7.41
CA GLU A 201 -1.95 -2.51 8.37
C GLU A 201 -1.35 -1.28 7.69
N ARG A 202 -0.70 -1.46 6.53
CA ARG A 202 -0.19 -0.32 5.76
C ARG A 202 -1.30 0.60 5.30
N LEU A 203 -2.45 0.05 4.90
CA LEU A 203 -3.63 0.85 4.57
C LEU A 203 -4.15 1.60 5.79
N GLN A 204 -4.25 0.95 6.94
CA GLN A 204 -4.66 1.60 8.20
C GLN A 204 -3.71 2.74 8.60
N GLU A 205 -2.40 2.52 8.52
CA GLU A 205 -1.38 3.55 8.77
C GLU A 205 -1.50 4.73 7.79
N ILE A 206 -1.71 4.45 6.50
CA ILE A 206 -1.89 5.47 5.47
C ILE A 206 -3.18 6.27 5.71
N THR A 207 -4.30 5.60 6.02
CA THR A 207 -5.57 6.26 6.30
C THR A 207 -5.49 7.11 7.57
N ALA A 208 -4.88 6.61 8.64
CA ALA A 208 -4.65 7.38 9.86
C ALA A 208 -3.73 8.59 9.59
N GLY A 209 -2.71 8.42 8.74
CA GLY A 209 -1.85 9.52 8.29
C GLY A 209 -2.63 10.60 7.52
N ILE A 210 -3.57 10.21 6.66
CA ILE A 210 -4.46 11.15 5.95
C ILE A 210 -5.29 11.95 6.95
N GLU A 211 -5.93 11.30 7.92
CA GLU A 211 -6.74 11.99 8.94
C GLU A 211 -5.92 13.02 9.74
N GLN A 212 -4.68 12.67 10.11
CA GLN A 212 -3.77 13.58 10.78
C GLN A 212 -3.34 14.74 9.86
N GLY A 213 -3.02 14.44 8.60
CA GLY A 213 -2.69 15.46 7.59
C GLY A 213 -3.84 16.44 7.38
N ILE A 214 -5.10 15.97 7.39
CA ILE A 214 -6.29 16.84 7.27
C ILE A 214 -6.36 17.81 8.45
N LYS A 215 -6.11 17.34 9.67
CA LYS A 215 -6.11 18.22 10.86
C LYS A 215 -5.02 19.31 10.77
N GLU A 216 -3.88 18.98 10.20
CA GLU A 216 -2.75 19.91 10.04
C GLU A 216 -2.91 20.87 8.84
N LEU A 217 -3.81 20.57 7.89
CA LEU A 217 -4.05 21.40 6.71
C LEU A 217 -4.71 22.74 7.04
N PHE A 218 -5.40 22.85 8.17
CA PHE A 218 -6.12 24.07 8.56
C PHE A 218 -5.20 25.22 9.01
N GLU A 219 -3.88 25.05 8.93
CA GLU A 219 -2.92 26.16 8.99
C GLU A 219 -2.82 26.88 7.64
N SER A 220 -2.95 28.21 7.61
CA SER A 220 -3.13 29.03 6.39
C SER A 220 -2.13 28.75 5.25
N GLU A 221 -0.83 28.67 5.55
CA GLU A 221 0.19 28.40 4.52
C GLU A 221 0.12 26.97 3.96
N LYS A 222 -0.23 25.99 4.80
CA LYS A 222 -0.35 24.58 4.39
C LYS A 222 -1.59 24.39 3.51
N TYR A 223 -2.69 25.06 3.84
CA TYR A 223 -3.91 25.03 3.06
C TYR A 223 -3.70 25.55 1.63
N MET A 224 -3.04 26.71 1.48
CA MET A 224 -2.74 27.27 0.15
C MET A 224 -1.87 26.35 -0.72
N ARG A 225 -0.87 25.70 -0.10
CA ARG A 225 -0.01 24.72 -0.79
C ARG A 225 -0.81 23.49 -1.22
N TYR A 226 -1.71 23.01 -0.37
CA TYR A 226 -2.62 21.91 -0.71
C TYR A 226 -3.54 22.27 -1.88
N LEU A 227 -4.16 23.45 -1.89
CA LEU A 227 -4.99 23.90 -3.01
C LEU A 227 -4.18 24.03 -4.31
N SER A 228 -2.92 24.44 -4.23
CA SER A 228 -2.00 24.46 -5.39
C SER A 228 -1.68 23.06 -5.93
N VAL A 229 -1.57 22.05 -5.05
CA VAL A 229 -1.43 20.64 -5.47
C VAL A 229 -2.74 20.13 -6.07
N MET A 230 -3.87 20.45 -5.45
CA MET A 230 -5.20 20.05 -5.92
C MET A 230 -5.50 20.57 -7.32
N SER A 231 -5.11 21.80 -7.65
CA SER A 231 -5.27 22.35 -9.01
C SER A 231 -4.49 21.54 -10.04
N LYS A 232 -3.29 21.03 -9.72
CA LYS A 232 -2.45 20.23 -10.62
C LYS A 232 -2.90 18.76 -10.73
N PHE A 233 -3.40 18.18 -9.64
CA PHE A 233 -3.77 16.76 -9.55
C PHE A 233 -5.29 16.50 -9.55
N HIS A 234 -6.08 17.33 -10.22
CA HIS A 234 -7.54 17.28 -10.26
C HIS A 234 -8.17 15.97 -10.81
N ARG A 235 -7.38 15.03 -11.34
CA ARG A 235 -7.83 13.67 -11.77
C ARG A 235 -7.58 12.58 -10.72
N TYR A 236 -6.87 12.89 -9.64
CA TYR A 236 -6.66 11.99 -8.51
C TYR A 236 -7.76 12.20 -7.48
N SER A 237 -8.08 11.16 -6.70
CA SER A 237 -8.99 11.29 -5.57
C SER A 237 -8.42 12.23 -4.52
N VAL A 238 -9.28 12.88 -3.73
CA VAL A 238 -8.90 13.78 -2.62
C VAL A 238 -7.86 13.12 -1.70
N ASN A 239 -8.07 11.85 -1.34
CA ASN A 239 -7.13 11.08 -0.52
C ASN A 239 -5.75 10.93 -1.18
N ASN A 240 -5.70 10.68 -2.50
CA ASN A 240 -4.43 10.57 -3.21
C ASN A 240 -3.76 11.93 -3.41
N THR A 241 -4.52 12.99 -3.64
CA THR A 241 -4.02 14.38 -3.70
C THR A 241 -3.39 14.77 -2.35
N MET A 242 -4.05 14.44 -1.24
CA MET A 242 -3.52 14.62 0.10
C MET A 242 -2.24 13.82 0.33
N LEU A 243 -2.22 12.54 -0.04
CA LEU A 243 -1.02 11.71 0.09
C LEU A 243 0.17 12.24 -0.71
N ILE A 244 -0.08 12.76 -1.92
CA ILE A 244 0.94 13.42 -2.73
C ILE A 244 1.43 14.67 -2.00
N TYR A 245 0.53 15.53 -1.53
CA TYR A 245 0.87 16.75 -0.79
C TYR A 245 1.74 16.45 0.45
N MET A 246 1.34 15.50 1.31
CA MET A 246 2.07 15.16 2.53
C MET A 246 3.50 14.64 2.28
N GLN A 247 3.72 13.96 1.15
CA GLN A 247 5.01 13.36 0.82
C GLN A 247 5.88 14.26 -0.08
N ARG A 248 5.25 15.10 -0.91
CA ARG A 248 5.90 16.00 -1.86
C ARG A 248 4.97 17.18 -2.23
N PRO A 249 4.95 18.26 -1.42
CA PRO A 249 4.09 19.43 -1.65
C PRO A 249 4.37 20.18 -2.96
N ASP A 250 5.56 20.04 -3.52
CA ASP A 250 6.03 20.66 -4.75
C ASP A 250 5.80 19.79 -6.00
N ALA A 251 5.12 18.63 -5.86
CA ALA A 251 4.83 17.75 -6.97
C ALA A 251 4.04 18.48 -8.08
N THR A 252 4.36 18.15 -9.33
CA THR A 252 3.76 18.78 -10.52
C THR A 252 3.14 17.76 -11.45
N LEU A 253 3.78 16.61 -11.63
CA LEU A 253 3.27 15.54 -12.48
C LEU A 253 3.79 14.20 -11.97
N VAL A 254 2.87 13.32 -11.56
CA VAL A 254 3.21 12.01 -10.99
C VAL A 254 2.75 10.87 -11.89
N ALA A 255 3.58 9.84 -12.00
CA ALA A 255 3.22 8.61 -12.69
C ALA A 255 3.95 7.39 -12.09
N GLY A 256 3.41 6.20 -12.36
CA GLY A 256 4.05 4.94 -11.97
C GLY A 256 5.35 4.70 -12.75
N PHE A 257 6.28 3.96 -12.16
CA PHE A 257 7.60 3.67 -12.73
C PHE A 257 7.56 3.20 -14.19
N ASN A 258 6.72 2.20 -14.49
CA ASN A 258 6.59 1.66 -15.84
C ASN A 258 5.94 2.66 -16.81
N LYS A 259 5.08 3.55 -16.32
CA LYS A 259 4.45 4.58 -17.15
C LYS A 259 5.48 5.61 -17.61
N TRP A 260 6.37 6.04 -16.71
CA TRP A 260 7.52 6.88 -17.07
C TRP A 260 8.39 6.25 -18.15
N LYS A 261 8.74 4.97 -17.97
CA LYS A 261 9.59 4.25 -18.91
C LYS A 261 8.93 4.04 -20.28
N ASN A 262 7.69 3.54 -20.29
CA ASN A 262 7.07 3.01 -21.49
C ASN A 262 6.30 4.05 -22.30
N GLN A 263 5.71 5.06 -21.64
CA GLN A 263 4.88 6.06 -22.32
C GLN A 263 5.60 7.40 -22.49
N PHE A 264 6.45 7.77 -21.55
CA PHE A 264 7.12 9.08 -21.55
C PHE A 264 8.60 9.01 -21.95
N GLU A 265 9.16 7.81 -22.17
CA GLU A 265 10.58 7.60 -22.49
C GLU A 265 11.51 8.26 -21.44
N ARG A 266 11.09 8.22 -20.16
CA ARG A 266 11.83 8.74 -19.00
C ARG A 266 12.08 7.62 -17.98
N HIS A 267 13.16 7.73 -17.23
CA HIS A 267 13.52 6.78 -16.18
C HIS A 267 13.64 7.49 -14.84
N VAL A 268 13.22 6.83 -13.77
CA VAL A 268 13.40 7.36 -12.41
C VAL A 268 14.89 7.35 -12.07
N LYS A 269 15.40 8.46 -11.54
CA LYS A 269 16.80 8.63 -11.14
C LYS A 269 17.13 7.66 -10.00
N LYS A 270 18.37 7.15 -9.99
CA LYS A 270 18.82 6.18 -8.98
C LYS A 270 18.86 6.86 -7.61
N GLY A 271 18.19 6.28 -6.62
CA GLY A 271 18.13 6.78 -5.24
C GLY A 271 16.88 7.58 -4.90
N GLU A 272 16.01 7.88 -5.87
CA GLU A 272 14.77 8.61 -5.63
C GLU A 272 13.73 7.77 -4.86
N HIS A 273 13.07 8.42 -3.89
CA HIS A 273 12.02 7.79 -3.08
C HIS A 273 10.64 7.99 -3.72
N GLY A 274 9.91 6.90 -3.93
CA GLY A 274 8.57 6.95 -4.51
C GLY A 274 7.51 7.47 -3.54
N ILE A 275 6.62 8.30 -4.06
CA ILE A 275 5.40 8.80 -3.42
C ILE A 275 4.39 7.65 -3.34
N THR A 276 3.86 7.40 -2.15
CA THR A 276 2.88 6.34 -1.89
C THR A 276 1.48 6.85 -2.22
N ILE A 277 0.75 6.13 -3.07
CA ILE A 277 -0.68 6.39 -3.34
C ILE A 277 -1.47 5.09 -3.17
N ILE A 278 -2.79 5.20 -3.03
CA ILE A 278 -3.70 4.06 -2.96
C ILE A 278 -4.23 3.78 -4.36
N ALA A 279 -4.05 2.55 -4.85
CA ALA A 279 -4.55 2.13 -6.15
C ALA A 279 -5.46 0.88 -6.04
N PRO A 280 -6.55 0.82 -6.81
CA PRO A 280 -7.38 -0.37 -6.91
C PRO A 280 -6.57 -1.49 -7.58
N THR A 281 -6.56 -2.65 -6.94
CA THR A 281 -6.02 -3.91 -7.45
C THR A 281 -7.03 -5.01 -7.15
N PRO A 282 -8.22 -4.96 -7.77
CA PRO A 282 -9.26 -5.94 -7.53
C PRO A 282 -8.76 -7.34 -7.85
N TYR A 283 -9.26 -8.33 -7.12
CA TYR A 283 -8.96 -9.73 -7.36
C TYR A 283 -10.25 -10.52 -7.57
N LYS A 284 -10.17 -11.56 -8.39
CA LYS A 284 -11.31 -12.40 -8.71
C LYS A 284 -11.43 -13.53 -7.70
N LYS A 285 -12.62 -13.72 -7.15
CA LYS A 285 -12.96 -14.81 -6.23
C LYS A 285 -14.13 -15.58 -6.81
N LYS A 286 -14.00 -16.90 -6.88
CA LYS A 286 -15.12 -17.79 -7.15
C LYS A 286 -15.90 -18.00 -5.86
N ILE A 287 -17.18 -17.70 -5.89
CA ILE A 287 -18.11 -18.01 -4.81
C ILE A 287 -19.15 -18.99 -5.34
N GLU A 288 -19.56 -19.93 -4.49
CA GLU A 288 -20.69 -20.81 -4.77
C GLU A 288 -21.95 -20.08 -4.31
N GLU A 289 -22.81 -19.71 -5.24
CA GLU A 289 -24.09 -19.06 -4.98
C GLU A 289 -25.22 -20.01 -5.36
N MET A 290 -26.35 -19.98 -4.64
CA MET A 290 -27.52 -20.77 -5.06
C MET A 290 -28.04 -20.21 -6.37
N LYS A 291 -28.19 -21.07 -7.37
CA LYS A 291 -28.74 -20.71 -8.66
C LYS A 291 -30.20 -20.30 -8.47
N ARG A 292 -30.53 -19.07 -8.86
CA ARG A 292 -31.88 -18.50 -8.73
C ARG A 292 -32.53 -18.37 -10.10
N ASP A 293 -33.84 -18.56 -10.14
CA ASP A 293 -34.66 -18.33 -11.33
C ASP A 293 -34.64 -16.82 -11.70
N PRO A 294 -34.37 -16.44 -12.96
CA PRO A 294 -34.18 -15.04 -13.35
C PRO A 294 -35.40 -14.14 -13.13
N ASP A 295 -36.61 -14.70 -13.19
CA ASP A 295 -37.85 -13.93 -13.12
C ASP A 295 -38.41 -13.91 -11.68
N THR A 296 -38.24 -15.00 -10.94
CA THR A 296 -38.86 -15.19 -9.62
C THR A 296 -37.89 -15.11 -8.45
N HIS A 297 -36.57 -15.09 -8.72
CA HIS A 297 -35.49 -15.10 -7.73
C HIS A 297 -35.51 -16.30 -6.75
N ALA A 298 -36.36 -17.31 -7.01
CA ALA A 298 -36.46 -18.52 -6.21
C ALA A 298 -35.27 -19.47 -6.45
N PRO A 299 -34.78 -20.20 -5.44
CA PRO A 299 -33.69 -21.15 -5.60
C PRO A 299 -34.12 -22.32 -6.51
N ILE A 300 -33.34 -22.55 -7.57
CA ILE A 300 -33.52 -23.70 -8.46
C ILE A 300 -33.07 -24.94 -7.72
N LEU A 301 -33.98 -25.90 -7.54
CA LEU A 301 -33.71 -27.17 -6.87
C LEU A 301 -33.33 -28.25 -7.89
N ASP A 302 -32.45 -29.17 -7.50
CA ASP A 302 -32.12 -30.37 -8.23
C ASP A 302 -33.21 -31.44 -8.09
N ALA A 303 -33.03 -32.58 -8.76
CA ALA A 303 -33.98 -33.69 -8.73
C ALA A 303 -34.21 -34.30 -7.33
N ASP A 304 -33.29 -34.05 -6.39
CA ASP A 304 -33.35 -34.51 -5.01
C ASP A 304 -33.88 -33.43 -4.05
N GLY A 305 -34.30 -32.27 -4.57
CA GLY A 305 -34.86 -31.17 -3.80
C GLY A 305 -33.82 -30.28 -3.10
N LYS A 306 -32.55 -30.36 -3.48
CA LYS A 306 -31.48 -29.49 -2.96
C LYS A 306 -31.22 -28.32 -3.89
N ALA A 307 -30.88 -27.16 -3.34
CA ALA A 307 -30.54 -25.99 -4.14
C ALA A 307 -29.32 -26.26 -5.03
N VAL A 308 -29.49 -26.04 -6.33
CA VAL A 308 -28.41 -26.11 -7.32
C VAL A 308 -27.45 -24.96 -7.05
N MET A 309 -26.19 -25.27 -6.77
CA MET A 309 -25.14 -24.26 -6.60
C MET A 309 -24.52 -23.93 -7.96
N GLU A 310 -24.27 -22.65 -8.23
CA GLU A 310 -23.48 -22.18 -9.36
C GLU A 310 -22.20 -21.47 -8.89
N GLU A 311 -21.09 -21.75 -9.57
CA GLU A 311 -19.85 -20.99 -9.36
C GLU A 311 -19.96 -19.65 -10.09
N LYS A 312 -20.01 -18.55 -9.33
CA LYS A 312 -19.96 -17.19 -9.86
C LYS A 312 -18.61 -16.56 -9.54
N GLU A 313 -17.98 -16.00 -10.56
CA GLU A 313 -16.74 -15.24 -10.41
C GLU A 313 -17.09 -13.79 -10.10
N ILE A 314 -16.83 -13.37 -8.86
CA ILE A 314 -17.01 -11.98 -8.44
C ILE A 314 -15.67 -11.26 -8.35
N GLU A 315 -15.65 -10.00 -8.75
CA GLU A 315 -14.48 -9.14 -8.62
C GLU A 315 -14.55 -8.39 -7.29
N ILE A 316 -13.65 -8.74 -6.36
CA ILE A 316 -13.62 -8.11 -5.04
C ILE A 316 -12.74 -6.86 -5.11
N PRO A 317 -13.28 -5.66 -4.81
CA PRO A 317 -12.50 -4.44 -4.79
C PRO A 317 -11.48 -4.52 -3.67
N MET A 318 -10.20 -4.55 -4.05
CA MET A 318 -9.08 -4.50 -3.12
C MET A 318 -8.22 -3.30 -3.49
N PHE A 319 -7.76 -2.57 -2.49
CA PHE A 319 -6.82 -1.46 -2.68
C PHE A 319 -5.47 -1.87 -2.12
N ARG A 320 -4.39 -1.33 -2.70
CA ARG A 320 -3.06 -1.50 -2.12
C ARG A 320 -2.23 -0.22 -2.25
N PRO A 321 -1.29 0.00 -1.33
CA PRO A 321 -0.30 1.06 -1.48
C PRO A 321 0.62 0.76 -2.67
N VAL A 322 0.73 1.71 -3.59
CA VAL A 322 1.65 1.64 -4.74
C VAL A 322 2.56 2.87 -4.78
N LYS A 323 3.67 2.78 -5.50
CA LYS A 323 4.66 3.86 -5.63
C LYS A 323 4.54 4.56 -6.98
N VAL A 324 4.43 5.88 -6.93
CA VAL A 324 4.52 6.79 -8.08
C VAL A 324 5.68 7.77 -7.88
N PHE A 325 6.09 8.44 -8.94
CA PHE A 325 7.23 9.34 -8.95
C PHE A 325 6.85 10.62 -9.66
N ASP A 326 7.29 11.75 -9.12
CA ASP A 326 7.15 13.06 -9.75
C ASP A 326 8.13 13.20 -10.94
N VAL A 327 7.80 14.03 -11.92
CA VAL A 327 8.64 14.31 -13.10
C VAL A 327 10.05 14.76 -12.72
N SER A 328 10.21 15.56 -11.65
CA SER A 328 11.52 16.03 -11.16
C SER A 328 12.46 14.87 -10.76
N GLN A 329 11.88 13.72 -10.39
CA GLN A 329 12.58 12.47 -10.02
C GLN A 329 13.00 11.65 -11.23
N THR A 330 12.74 12.12 -12.45
CA THR A 330 13.00 11.36 -13.67
C THR A 330 13.95 12.09 -14.59
N ASP A 331 14.77 11.34 -15.34
CA ASP A 331 15.56 11.82 -16.45
C ASP A 331 15.11 11.16 -17.76
N GLY A 332 15.31 11.87 -18.87
CA GLY A 332 14.94 11.38 -20.20
C GLY A 332 14.35 12.47 -21.06
N LYS A 333 13.55 12.05 -22.06
CA LYS A 333 12.99 12.95 -23.07
C LYS A 333 12.21 14.10 -22.42
N PRO A 334 12.52 15.37 -22.74
CA PRO A 334 11.76 16.49 -22.20
C PRO A 334 10.28 16.30 -22.51
N LEU A 335 9.44 16.49 -21.49
CA LEU A 335 8.00 16.41 -21.69
C LEU A 335 7.56 17.62 -22.53
N PRO A 336 6.53 17.47 -23.37
CA PRO A 336 5.92 18.62 -24.03
C PRO A 336 5.45 19.59 -22.95
N GLU A 337 5.98 20.81 -22.97
CA GLU A 337 5.48 21.88 -22.13
C GLU A 337 4.09 22.26 -22.64
N LEU A 338 3.09 22.20 -21.77
CA LEU A 338 1.90 23.03 -21.96
C LEU A 338 2.42 24.46 -21.91
N ALA A 339 2.34 25.18 -23.03
CA ALA A 339 2.91 26.51 -23.22
C ALA A 339 2.66 27.39 -21.97
N SER A 340 3.70 27.60 -21.18
CA SER A 340 3.67 28.47 -20.02
C SER A 340 4.54 29.68 -20.31
N SER A 341 3.88 30.71 -20.79
CA SER A 341 4.22 32.10 -20.57
C SER A 341 2.90 32.82 -20.86
N LEU A 342 2.38 33.67 -19.99
CA LEU A 342 2.77 35.07 -19.92
C LEU A 342 2.07 35.73 -18.72
N SER A 343 2.76 36.66 -18.10
CA SER A 343 2.27 37.55 -17.04
C SER A 343 1.18 38.52 -17.53
N GLY A 344 0.16 38.78 -16.70
CA GLY A 344 -0.55 40.06 -16.63
C GLY A 344 -1.56 40.38 -17.74
N THR A 345 -2.51 39.48 -17.98
CA THR A 345 -3.81 39.62 -18.69
C THR A 345 -4.44 38.23 -18.59
N VAL A 346 -5.76 38.08 -18.40
CA VAL A 346 -6.34 36.73 -18.38
C VAL A 346 -6.22 36.18 -19.81
N PRO A 347 -5.45 35.11 -20.07
CA PRO A 347 -5.28 34.61 -21.43
C PRO A 347 -6.65 34.23 -21.99
N HIS A 348 -7.02 34.81 -23.14
CA HIS A 348 -8.33 34.62 -23.76
C HIS A 348 -9.50 34.93 -22.82
N TYR A 349 -9.44 36.03 -22.06
CA TYR A 349 -10.50 36.50 -21.14
C TYR A 349 -11.93 36.26 -21.65
N GLU A 350 -12.25 36.67 -22.88
CA GLU A 350 -13.57 36.46 -23.47
C GLU A 350 -13.96 34.98 -23.62
N ALA A 351 -13.03 34.13 -24.06
CA ALA A 351 -13.27 32.69 -24.16
C ALA A 351 -13.41 32.05 -22.77
N PHE A 352 -12.67 32.54 -21.78
CA PHE A 352 -12.78 32.08 -20.40
C PHE A 352 -14.13 32.46 -19.79
N MET A 353 -14.54 33.71 -19.92
CA MET A 353 -15.84 34.20 -19.47
C MET A 353 -17.00 33.48 -20.18
N GLU A 354 -16.86 33.19 -21.48
CA GLU A 354 -17.83 32.39 -22.21
C GLU A 354 -17.90 30.94 -21.68
N ALA A 355 -16.75 30.32 -21.40
CA ALA A 355 -16.71 28.99 -20.77
C ALA A 355 -17.35 29.00 -19.38
N LEU A 356 -17.08 30.04 -18.57
CA LEU A 356 -17.70 30.22 -17.26
C LEU A 356 -19.22 30.35 -17.38
N ARG A 357 -19.72 31.24 -18.26
CA ARG A 357 -21.16 31.41 -18.52
C ARG A 357 -21.83 30.10 -18.93
N ARG A 358 -21.16 29.26 -19.73
CA ARG A 358 -21.68 27.93 -20.11
C ARG A 358 -21.65 26.92 -18.97
N SER A 359 -20.71 27.07 -18.05
CA SER A 359 -20.53 26.16 -16.92
C SER A 359 -21.39 26.51 -15.71
N ALA A 360 -21.79 27.78 -15.60
CA ALA A 360 -22.60 28.30 -14.51
C ALA A 360 -24.05 27.76 -14.63
N PRO A 361 -24.65 27.26 -13.53
CA PRO A 361 -26.05 26.83 -13.52
C PRO A 361 -27.04 27.96 -13.82
N VAL A 362 -26.63 29.20 -13.54
CA VAL A 362 -27.45 30.41 -13.62
C VAL A 362 -26.75 31.49 -14.45
N PRO A 363 -27.49 32.45 -15.05
CA PRO A 363 -26.91 33.52 -15.83
C PRO A 363 -25.93 34.38 -15.03
N ILE A 364 -24.83 34.80 -15.68
CA ILE A 364 -23.88 35.77 -15.13
C ILE A 364 -24.15 37.13 -15.76
N GLU A 365 -24.46 38.11 -14.93
CA GLU A 365 -24.79 39.47 -15.32
C GLU A 365 -23.81 40.47 -14.69
N PHE A 366 -23.69 41.64 -15.32
CA PHE A 366 -22.87 42.74 -14.82
C PHE A 366 -23.77 43.88 -14.37
N GLU A 367 -23.52 44.41 -13.17
CA GLU A 367 -24.24 45.58 -12.65
C GLU A 367 -23.33 46.48 -11.81
N PRO A 368 -23.67 47.78 -11.66
CA PRO A 368 -22.97 48.67 -10.74
C PRO A 368 -23.12 48.20 -9.28
N MET A 369 -22.00 48.09 -8.55
CA MET A 369 -21.98 47.70 -7.13
C MET A 369 -21.01 48.56 -6.32
N ALA A 370 -21.11 48.48 -4.99
CA ALA A 370 -20.22 49.19 -4.07
C ALA A 370 -18.75 48.74 -4.18
N GLU A 371 -17.81 49.58 -3.73
CA GLU A 371 -16.38 49.30 -3.90
C GLU A 371 -15.87 48.02 -3.21
N ASN A 372 -16.59 47.57 -2.19
CA ASN A 372 -16.27 46.42 -1.34
C ASN A 372 -17.05 45.14 -1.70
N MET A 373 -17.76 45.12 -2.83
CA MET A 373 -18.54 43.97 -3.28
C MET A 373 -18.17 43.64 -4.73
N ASP A 374 -17.48 42.52 -4.93
CA ASP A 374 -17.04 42.09 -6.25
C ASP A 374 -18.14 41.38 -7.04
N GLY A 375 -19.02 40.66 -6.33
CA GLY A 375 -20.17 39.98 -6.90
C GLY A 375 -21.05 39.35 -5.82
N TYR A 376 -22.15 38.73 -6.24
CA TYR A 376 -22.96 37.85 -5.40
C TYR A 376 -23.80 36.87 -6.25
N PHE A 377 -24.04 35.69 -5.71
CA PHE A 377 -25.07 34.76 -6.18
C PHE A 377 -26.42 35.03 -5.49
N SER A 378 -27.49 35.13 -6.27
CA SER A 378 -28.87 35.22 -5.78
C SER A 378 -29.62 33.92 -6.04
N SER A 379 -29.85 33.12 -4.98
CA SER A 379 -30.71 31.93 -5.06
C SER A 379 -32.17 32.29 -5.39
N ASP A 380 -32.67 33.42 -4.89
CA ASP A 380 -34.03 33.85 -5.15
C ASP A 380 -34.28 34.15 -6.63
N GLN A 381 -33.38 34.93 -7.23
CA GLN A 381 -33.48 35.35 -8.63
C GLN A 381 -32.81 34.37 -9.61
N GLN A 382 -32.14 33.34 -9.08
CA GLN A 382 -31.39 32.35 -9.87
C GLN A 382 -30.45 33.03 -10.89
N ARG A 383 -29.58 33.93 -10.38
CA ARG A 383 -28.58 34.65 -11.17
C ARG A 383 -27.31 34.94 -10.37
N ILE A 384 -26.20 35.15 -11.08
CA ILE A 384 -24.94 35.67 -10.55
C ILE A 384 -24.78 37.10 -11.04
N ALA A 385 -24.54 38.02 -10.12
CA ALA A 385 -24.27 39.42 -10.44
C ALA A 385 -22.80 39.73 -10.12
N ILE A 386 -22.09 40.34 -11.08
CA ILE A 386 -20.68 40.73 -10.97
C ILE A 386 -20.57 42.24 -11.14
N ARG A 387 -19.70 42.87 -10.34
CA ARG A 387 -19.51 44.31 -10.39
C ARG A 387 -18.86 44.77 -11.70
N GLU A 388 -19.44 45.81 -12.30
CA GLU A 388 -18.86 46.48 -13.47
C GLU A 388 -17.54 47.22 -13.18
N GLY A 389 -16.64 47.26 -14.16
CA GLY A 389 -15.43 48.09 -14.10
C GLY A 389 -14.26 47.54 -13.30
N MET A 390 -14.34 46.28 -12.83
CA MET A 390 -13.23 45.57 -12.20
C MET A 390 -12.15 45.15 -13.20
N SER A 391 -10.95 44.83 -12.72
CA SER A 391 -9.91 44.22 -13.57
C SER A 391 -10.34 42.83 -14.07
N GLU A 392 -9.77 42.34 -15.18
CA GLU A 392 -10.06 41.00 -15.72
C GLU A 392 -9.83 39.89 -14.68
N VAL A 393 -8.76 40.02 -13.87
CA VAL A 393 -8.40 39.05 -12.83
C VAL A 393 -9.45 39.05 -11.71
N GLN A 394 -9.84 40.23 -11.22
CA GLN A 394 -10.89 40.35 -10.19
C GLN A 394 -12.23 39.83 -10.71
N THR A 395 -12.57 40.16 -11.96
CA THR A 395 -13.82 39.73 -12.60
C THR A 395 -13.89 38.21 -12.72
N VAL A 396 -12.80 37.57 -13.16
CA VAL A 396 -12.74 36.11 -13.26
C VAL A 396 -12.79 35.46 -11.87
N SER A 397 -12.02 35.96 -10.91
CA SER A 397 -12.01 35.44 -9.54
C SER A 397 -13.39 35.50 -8.89
N ALA A 398 -14.08 36.64 -9.03
CA ALA A 398 -15.44 36.83 -8.55
C ALA A 398 -16.43 35.92 -9.29
N ALA A 399 -16.36 35.83 -10.62
CA ALA A 399 -17.26 34.97 -11.39
C ALA A 399 -17.12 33.48 -11.04
N VAL A 400 -15.89 32.99 -10.80
CA VAL A 400 -15.67 31.61 -10.35
C VAL A 400 -16.21 31.41 -8.93
N HIS A 401 -15.94 32.35 -8.01
CA HIS A 401 -16.41 32.33 -6.63
C HIS A 401 -17.95 32.23 -6.59
N GLU A 402 -18.65 33.13 -7.27
CA GLU A 402 -20.11 33.12 -7.30
C GLU A 402 -20.70 31.91 -8.04
N THR A 403 -19.98 31.40 -9.06
CA THR A 403 -20.35 30.14 -9.70
C THR A 403 -20.26 28.97 -8.72
N ALA A 404 -19.26 28.95 -7.83
CA ALA A 404 -19.15 27.93 -6.79
C ALA A 404 -20.35 28.00 -5.83
N HIS A 405 -20.74 29.20 -5.38
CA HIS A 405 -21.96 29.39 -4.59
C HIS A 405 -23.20 28.85 -5.29
N SER A 406 -23.42 29.20 -6.55
CA SER A 406 -24.58 28.69 -7.30
C SER A 406 -24.60 27.17 -7.47
N LYS A 407 -23.42 26.52 -7.46
CA LYS A 407 -23.32 25.06 -7.66
C LYS A 407 -23.51 24.26 -6.37
N LEU A 408 -22.98 24.77 -5.26
CA LEU A 408 -22.83 24.06 -4.00
C LEU A 408 -23.74 24.56 -2.87
N HIS A 409 -24.18 25.81 -2.96
CA HIS A 409 -24.83 26.53 -1.85
C HIS A 409 -26.22 27.07 -2.23
N ASP A 410 -26.81 26.61 -3.33
CA ASP A 410 -28.19 26.97 -3.69
C ASP A 410 -29.20 26.14 -2.88
N PRO A 411 -29.94 26.73 -1.93
CA PRO A 411 -30.91 26.01 -1.10
C PRO A 411 -32.03 25.39 -1.93
N LYS A 412 -32.36 25.95 -3.10
CA LYS A 412 -33.41 25.43 -4.00
C LYS A 412 -33.01 24.12 -4.69
N LYS A 413 -31.72 23.80 -4.70
CA LYS A 413 -31.19 22.55 -5.29
C LYS A 413 -31.26 21.37 -4.32
N TYR A 414 -31.45 21.65 -3.04
CA TYR A 414 -31.53 20.68 -1.95
C TYR A 414 -32.96 20.63 -1.37
N GLU A 415 -33.97 20.38 -2.22
CA GLU A 415 -35.21 19.78 -1.70
C GLU A 415 -34.91 18.29 -1.46
N ALA A 416 -34.65 17.92 -0.20
CA ALA A 416 -34.32 16.56 0.19
C ALA A 416 -35.53 15.65 0.00
N GLU A 417 -35.46 14.69 -0.94
CA GLU A 417 -36.36 13.54 -0.91
C GLU A 417 -35.94 12.63 0.25
N PRO A 418 -36.88 12.17 1.11
CA PRO A 418 -36.56 11.27 2.20
C PRO A 418 -36.07 9.93 1.62
N THR A 419 -34.78 9.64 1.81
CA THR A 419 -34.19 8.34 1.51
C THR A 419 -34.36 7.39 2.68
N TRP A 420 -34.31 6.08 2.42
CA TRP A 420 -34.43 5.02 3.41
C TRP A 420 -33.15 4.21 3.51
N LYS A 421 -32.90 3.61 4.67
CA LYS A 421 -31.75 2.73 4.91
C LYS A 421 -32.13 1.50 5.73
N ILE A 422 -31.27 0.50 5.68
CA ILE A 422 -31.33 -0.70 6.53
C ILE A 422 -30.22 -0.58 7.56
N VAL A 423 -30.57 -0.80 8.82
CA VAL A 423 -29.63 -0.89 9.95
C VAL A 423 -29.60 -2.29 10.52
N MET A 424 -28.45 -2.71 11.01
CA MET A 424 -28.27 -3.93 11.77
C MET A 424 -28.33 -3.61 13.27
N VAL A 425 -29.14 -4.34 14.02
CA VAL A 425 -29.47 -4.10 15.42
C VAL A 425 -29.03 -5.31 16.25
N SER A 426 -28.16 -5.07 17.23
CA SER A 426 -27.72 -6.10 18.18
C SER A 426 -28.84 -6.42 19.20
N GLU A 427 -28.75 -7.58 19.87
CA GLU A 427 -29.66 -7.89 21.00
C GLU A 427 -29.61 -6.83 22.12
N GLY A 428 -28.49 -6.11 22.26
CA GLY A 428 -28.32 -5.00 23.20
C GLY A 428 -28.85 -3.65 22.71
N GLY A 429 -29.45 -3.58 21.51
CA GLY A 429 -30.02 -2.36 20.94
C GLY A 429 -29.03 -1.43 20.24
N THR A 430 -27.78 -1.87 20.03
CA THR A 430 -26.79 -1.11 19.23
C THR A 430 -27.14 -1.21 17.76
N LYS A 431 -27.26 -0.06 17.08
CA LYS A 431 -27.54 0.02 15.64
C LYS A 431 -26.28 0.37 14.85
N HIS A 432 -26.08 -0.28 13.70
CA HIS A 432 -25.07 0.09 12.71
C HIS A 432 -25.69 0.15 11.31
N ASP A 433 -25.20 1.04 10.46
CA ASP A 433 -25.66 1.12 9.07
C ASP A 433 -25.26 -0.16 8.32
N PHE A 434 -26.21 -0.76 7.62
CA PHE A 434 -26.01 -1.98 6.83
C PHE A 434 -26.05 -1.68 5.34
N ARG A 435 -27.13 -1.06 4.85
CA ARG A 435 -27.31 -0.64 3.45
C ARG A 435 -28.02 0.71 3.41
N LEU A 436 -27.55 1.60 2.53
CA LEU A 436 -28.02 2.98 2.38
C LEU A 436 -28.71 3.17 1.02
N ASP A 437 -29.23 4.37 0.78
CA ASP A 437 -29.67 4.88 -0.52
C ASP A 437 -30.90 4.21 -1.15
N PHE A 438 -31.89 3.80 -0.35
CA PHE A 438 -33.19 3.37 -0.89
C PHE A 438 -34.10 4.57 -1.15
N ALA A 439 -34.78 4.59 -2.28
CA ALA A 439 -35.68 5.71 -2.63
C ALA A 439 -37.00 5.64 -1.86
N THR A 440 -37.42 4.44 -1.43
CA THR A 440 -38.65 4.23 -0.67
C THR A 440 -38.47 3.20 0.44
N GLU A 441 -39.34 3.27 1.47
CA GLU A 441 -39.42 2.27 2.54
C GLU A 441 -39.56 0.86 1.98
N ALA A 442 -40.44 0.68 0.99
CA ALA A 442 -40.73 -0.61 0.38
C ALA A 442 -39.50 -1.25 -0.29
N GLU A 443 -38.63 -0.46 -0.93
CA GLU A 443 -37.38 -0.97 -1.51
C GLU A 443 -36.40 -1.44 -0.42
N ALA A 444 -36.30 -0.69 0.68
CA ALA A 444 -35.48 -1.06 1.82
C ALA A 444 -36.02 -2.30 2.53
N GLU A 445 -37.34 -2.41 2.70
CA GLU A 445 -38.01 -3.59 3.26
C GLU A 445 -37.83 -4.83 2.39
N GLN A 446 -37.93 -4.69 1.07
CA GLN A 446 -37.70 -5.78 0.14
C GLN A 446 -36.25 -6.27 0.23
N ALA A 447 -35.27 -5.37 0.25
CA ALA A 447 -33.87 -5.72 0.40
C ALA A 447 -33.56 -6.34 1.78
N ALA A 448 -34.19 -5.88 2.86
CA ALA A 448 -34.07 -6.50 4.18
C ALA A 448 -34.71 -7.90 4.21
N ALA A 449 -35.81 -8.10 3.48
CA ALA A 449 -36.49 -9.39 3.36
C ALA A 449 -35.68 -10.41 2.54
N GLU A 450 -34.96 -9.98 1.51
CA GLU A 450 -34.01 -10.84 0.76
C GLU A 450 -32.87 -11.37 1.62
N GLU A 451 -32.45 -10.59 2.61
CA GLU A 451 -31.47 -10.96 3.65
C GLU A 451 -32.14 -11.71 4.81
N GLY A 452 -33.43 -12.04 4.72
CA GLY A 452 -34.16 -12.78 5.77
C GLY A 452 -34.29 -12.02 7.08
N TRP A 453 -34.23 -10.67 7.05
CA TRP A 453 -34.26 -9.78 8.21
C TRP A 453 -33.14 -10.04 9.23
N ARG A 454 -32.12 -10.79 8.84
CA ARG A 454 -31.06 -11.25 9.74
C ARG A 454 -29.73 -11.27 9.01
N TYR A 455 -28.73 -10.69 9.63
CA TYR A 455 -27.36 -10.74 9.12
C TYR A 455 -26.48 -11.44 10.14
N VAL A 456 -25.74 -12.45 9.69
CA VAL A 456 -24.74 -13.11 10.53
C VAL A 456 -23.37 -12.64 10.08
N ASP A 457 -22.66 -11.95 10.95
CA ASP A 457 -21.35 -11.40 10.60
C ASP A 457 -20.26 -12.48 10.57
N GLU A 458 -19.05 -12.08 10.17
CA GLU A 458 -17.87 -12.96 10.08
C GLU A 458 -17.46 -13.58 11.44
N ASN A 459 -17.93 -13.02 12.55
CA ASN A 459 -17.70 -13.51 13.91
C ASN A 459 -18.82 -14.44 14.42
N ARG A 460 -19.82 -14.74 13.58
CA ARG A 460 -21.04 -15.49 13.91
C ARG A 460 -21.97 -14.77 14.89
N PHE A 461 -21.92 -13.44 14.95
CA PHE A 461 -22.90 -12.68 15.70
C PHE A 461 -24.16 -12.47 14.85
N GLU A 462 -25.33 -12.72 15.43
CA GLU A 462 -26.61 -12.52 14.76
C GLU A 462 -27.11 -11.09 14.98
N TRP A 463 -27.34 -10.39 13.87
CA TRP A 463 -27.91 -9.05 13.84
C TRP A 463 -29.32 -9.11 13.27
N ARG A 464 -30.25 -8.35 13.88
CA ARG A 464 -31.58 -8.12 13.30
C ARG A 464 -31.51 -6.93 12.35
N LEU A 465 -32.02 -7.07 11.14
CA LEU A 465 -32.13 -5.93 10.24
C LEU A 465 -33.41 -5.15 10.55
N GLU A 466 -33.35 -3.83 10.50
CA GLU A 466 -34.48 -2.92 10.62
C GLU A 466 -34.39 -1.84 9.53
N VAL A 467 -35.54 -1.41 9.01
CA VAL A 467 -35.62 -0.32 8.04
C VAL A 467 -35.89 0.97 8.81
N GLU A 468 -35.17 2.04 8.47
CA GLU A 468 -35.39 3.37 9.05
C GLU A 468 -35.19 4.47 7.99
N GLU A 469 -35.85 5.61 8.19
CA GLU A 469 -35.62 6.80 7.37
C GLU A 469 -34.16 7.25 7.50
N ASP A 470 -33.51 7.41 6.34
CA ASP A 470 -32.17 7.95 6.24
C ASP A 470 -32.22 9.48 6.24
N LEU A 471 -32.26 10.04 7.45
CA LEU A 471 -32.17 11.49 7.66
C LEU A 471 -30.75 12.04 7.46
N THR A 472 -29.78 11.25 7.00
CA THR A 472 -28.40 11.71 6.78
C THR A 472 -28.34 12.70 5.60
N ALA A 473 -29.19 12.52 4.59
CA ALA A 473 -29.40 13.49 3.51
C ALA A 473 -30.03 14.81 4.02
N VAL A 474 -30.97 14.72 4.97
CA VAL A 474 -31.58 15.87 5.66
C VAL A 474 -30.58 16.56 6.60
N LYS A 475 -29.58 15.82 7.09
CA LYS A 475 -28.54 16.27 8.03
C LYS A 475 -27.26 16.80 7.36
N GLN A 476 -27.26 17.13 6.07
CA GLN A 476 -26.33 18.17 5.61
C GLN A 476 -26.85 19.50 6.15
N ALA A 477 -26.59 19.73 7.44
CA ALA A 477 -26.94 20.92 8.17
C ALA A 477 -26.64 22.14 7.31
N ALA A 478 -27.58 23.09 7.24
CA ALA A 478 -27.36 24.41 6.65
C ALA A 478 -25.95 24.87 7.04
N LYS A 479 -25.04 24.86 6.06
CA LYS A 479 -23.63 25.16 6.33
C LYS A 479 -23.60 26.59 6.88
N ASN A 480 -22.80 26.83 7.90
CA ASN A 480 -22.57 28.21 8.32
C ASN A 480 -22.01 28.95 7.10
N ARG A 481 -22.51 30.17 6.84
CA ARG A 481 -22.03 31.05 5.77
C ARG A 481 -20.51 31.07 5.68
N ASN A 482 -19.79 31.13 6.80
CA ASN A 482 -18.33 31.10 6.79
C ASN A 482 -17.75 29.85 6.09
N THR A 483 -18.36 28.68 6.27
CA THR A 483 -17.95 27.43 5.60
C THR A 483 -18.22 27.48 4.10
N GLU A 484 -19.35 28.07 3.70
CA GLU A 484 -19.68 28.25 2.28
C GLU A 484 -18.69 29.18 1.58
N GLU A 485 -18.32 30.28 2.23
CA GLU A 485 -17.33 31.25 1.74
C GLU A 485 -15.93 30.61 1.63
N VAL A 486 -15.53 29.78 2.61
CA VAL A 486 -14.27 29.01 2.53
C VAL A 486 -14.28 28.05 1.33
N GLU A 487 -15.37 27.33 1.09
CA GLU A 487 -15.50 26.42 -0.06
C GLU A 487 -15.43 27.18 -1.40
N ALA A 488 -16.18 28.28 -1.52
CA ALA A 488 -16.21 29.11 -2.72
C ALA A 488 -14.84 29.75 -3.03
N GLU A 489 -14.18 30.32 -2.02
CA GLU A 489 -12.83 30.89 -2.17
C GLU A 489 -11.79 29.83 -2.53
N SER A 490 -11.86 28.65 -1.93
CA SER A 490 -10.95 27.54 -2.23
C SER A 490 -11.07 27.06 -3.67
N ILE A 491 -12.31 27.00 -4.19
CA ILE A 491 -12.58 26.65 -5.58
C ILE A 491 -12.09 27.76 -6.50
N SER A 492 -12.37 29.02 -6.19
CA SER A 492 -11.89 30.17 -6.97
C SER A 492 -10.37 30.17 -7.10
N TYR A 493 -9.66 29.98 -5.99
CA TYR A 493 -8.22 29.87 -5.97
C TYR A 493 -7.71 28.69 -6.79
N ALA A 494 -8.28 27.49 -6.61
CA ALA A 494 -7.82 26.29 -7.32
C ALA A 494 -8.00 26.42 -8.84
N VAL A 495 -9.14 26.97 -9.29
CA VAL A 495 -9.43 27.22 -10.71
C VAL A 495 -8.50 28.30 -11.26
N CYS A 496 -8.37 29.44 -10.58
CA CYS A 496 -7.48 30.52 -11.02
C CYS A 496 -6.03 30.05 -11.13
N GLN A 497 -5.54 29.30 -10.14
CA GLN A 497 -4.20 28.70 -10.17
C GLN A 497 -4.00 27.73 -11.33
N TYR A 498 -5.01 26.89 -11.64
CA TYR A 498 -4.93 25.96 -12.77
C TYR A 498 -4.70 26.67 -14.11
N PHE A 499 -5.35 27.82 -14.31
CA PHE A 499 -5.22 28.63 -15.53
C PHE A 499 -4.08 29.67 -15.45
N GLY A 500 -3.25 29.65 -14.41
CA GLY A 500 -2.13 30.58 -14.24
C GLY A 500 -2.54 32.00 -13.90
N ILE A 501 -3.76 32.21 -13.42
CA ILE A 501 -4.30 33.51 -13.00
C ILE A 501 -3.86 33.77 -11.56
N GLN A 502 -3.00 34.78 -11.35
CA GLN A 502 -2.52 35.15 -10.02
C GLN A 502 -3.57 35.96 -9.26
N THR A 503 -4.30 35.29 -8.37
CA THR A 503 -5.11 35.93 -7.32
C THR A 503 -4.18 36.30 -6.15
N GLY A 504 -4.14 37.56 -5.75
CA GLY A 504 -3.19 38.08 -4.75
C GLY A 504 -3.35 37.47 -3.34
N GLU A 505 -2.39 37.74 -2.45
CA GLU A 505 -2.30 37.22 -1.06
C GLU A 505 -3.51 37.53 -0.16
N ASN A 506 -4.41 38.42 -0.59
CA ASN A 506 -5.54 38.91 0.20
C ASN A 506 -6.72 37.95 0.34
N SER A 507 -6.83 36.88 -0.47
CA SER A 507 -8.00 35.99 -0.40
C SER A 507 -8.00 35.05 0.82
N PHE A 508 -6.83 34.71 1.41
CA PHE A 508 -6.73 33.64 2.41
C PHE A 508 -6.30 34.09 3.82
N GLY A 509 -6.02 35.38 4.04
CA GLY A 509 -5.56 35.89 5.33
C GLY A 509 -6.52 35.61 6.50
N TYR A 510 -7.81 35.40 6.22
CA TYR A 510 -8.88 35.23 7.20
C TYR A 510 -9.49 33.82 7.21
N ILE A 511 -9.32 33.05 6.12
CA ILE A 511 -9.96 31.74 5.87
C ILE A 511 -9.51 30.67 6.88
N ALA A 512 -8.26 30.71 7.33
CA ALA A 512 -7.75 29.80 8.36
C ALA A 512 -8.33 30.05 9.77
N SER A 513 -9.04 31.16 9.98
CA SER A 513 -9.79 31.39 11.24
C SER A 513 -11.26 30.98 11.15
N TRP A 514 -11.73 30.61 9.96
CA TRP A 514 -13.12 30.26 9.66
C TRP A 514 -13.36 28.77 9.44
N SER A 515 -12.34 28.05 8.95
CA SER A 515 -12.26 26.58 8.93
C SER A 515 -11.94 26.02 10.32
#